data_AF-A0A3N7B3C2-F1
#
_entry.id   AF-A0A3N7B3C2-F1
#
_cell.length_a   1.000
_cell.length_b   1.000
_cell.length_c   1.000
_cell.angle_alpha   90.00
_cell.angle_beta   90.00
_cell.angle_gamma   90.00
#
_symmetry.space_group_name_H-M   'P 1'
#
loop_
_entity.id
_entity.type
_entity.pdbx_description
1 polymer ?
#
loop_
_entity_poly.entity_id
_entity_poly.type
_entity_poly.pdbx_seq_one_letter_code
_entity_poly.pdbx_strand_id
1 'polypeptide(L)'
;MATPMIKKPDPILSTIKQATVIAIDELVDEEVTLLIDGTLVTCFASYFPYEIKVGMTYAVELTLYLSEHYETQKISSTSILIERIDNSFAYVLYGTLNNNTFNTFTLLTVDGIHHDHPDLNDSLIKLTVERIDVAFL
;
A
#
# COMPACT_ATOMS: atom_id res chain seq x y z
N MET A 1 -37.39 29.01 -8.60
CA MET A 1 -37.24 27.58 -8.95
C MET A 1 -35.76 27.34 -9.21
N ALA A 2 -35.01 26.91 -8.21
CA ALA A 2 -33.59 26.60 -8.36
C ALA A 2 -33.46 25.08 -8.55
N THR A 3 -32.91 24.67 -9.70
CA THR A 3 -32.60 23.27 -9.98
C THR A 3 -31.48 22.82 -9.04
N PRO A 4 -31.64 21.74 -8.26
CA PRO A 4 -30.55 21.24 -7.43
C PRO A 4 -29.46 20.67 -8.33
N MET A 5 -28.24 21.16 -8.16
CA MET A 5 -27.05 20.59 -8.79
C MET A 5 -26.78 19.24 -8.11
N ILE A 6 -26.91 18.15 -8.86
CA ILE A 6 -26.48 16.82 -8.42
C ILE A 6 -24.96 16.90 -8.28
N LYS A 7 -24.47 16.88 -7.04
CA LYS A 7 -23.03 16.71 -6.76
C LYS A 7 -22.63 15.39 -7.44
N LYS A 8 -21.74 15.46 -8.44
CA LYS A 8 -21.14 14.26 -9.03
C LYS A 8 -20.54 13.47 -7.87
N PRO A 9 -20.86 12.17 -7.69
CA PRO A 9 -20.24 11.39 -6.63
C PRO A 9 -18.73 11.50 -6.80
N ASP A 10 -18.04 11.86 -5.72
CA ASP A 10 -16.60 11.88 -5.67
C ASP A 10 -16.12 10.49 -6.18
N PRO A 11 -15.14 10.41 -7.11
CA PRO A 11 -14.69 9.11 -7.60
C PRO A 11 -14.32 8.26 -6.38
N ILE A 12 -15.01 7.14 -6.21
CA ILE A 12 -14.72 6.21 -5.12
C ILE A 12 -13.28 5.78 -5.34
N LEU A 13 -12.40 6.24 -4.45
CA LEU A 13 -11.00 5.90 -4.47
C LEU A 13 -10.92 4.41 -4.14
N SER A 14 -10.74 3.59 -5.17
CA SER A 14 -10.57 2.15 -4.99
C SER A 14 -9.15 1.87 -4.53
N THR A 15 -9.02 1.30 -3.35
CA THR A 15 -7.77 0.70 -2.85
C THR A 15 -7.42 -0.57 -3.61
N ILE A 16 -8.37 -1.13 -4.39
CA ILE A 16 -8.17 -2.34 -5.17
C ILE A 16 -7.17 -2.07 -6.30
N LYS A 17 -6.15 -2.92 -6.39
CA LYS A 17 -5.10 -2.91 -7.40
C LYS A 17 -5.18 -4.14 -8.29
N GLN A 18 -4.62 -4.03 -9.48
CA GLN A 18 -4.29 -5.18 -10.31
C GLN A 18 -2.85 -5.57 -9.99
N ALA A 19 -2.65 -6.81 -9.57
CA ALA A 19 -1.34 -7.33 -9.19
C ALA A 19 -1.02 -8.59 -9.98
N THR A 20 0.12 -8.59 -10.68
CA THR A 20 0.62 -9.80 -11.35
C THR A 20 1.45 -10.59 -10.35
N VAL A 21 1.16 -11.88 -10.19
CA VAL A 21 1.96 -12.78 -9.34
C VAL A 21 3.27 -13.10 -10.05
N ILE A 22 4.39 -12.72 -9.45
CA ILE A 22 5.73 -12.91 -10.02
C ILE A 22 6.40 -14.14 -9.40
N ALA A 23 6.21 -14.35 -8.10
CA ALA A 23 6.70 -15.52 -7.39
C ALA A 23 5.78 -15.83 -6.20
N ILE A 24 5.76 -17.10 -5.83
CA ILE A 24 5.16 -17.63 -4.60
C ILE A 24 6.30 -18.40 -3.94
N ASP A 25 6.57 -18.15 -2.66
CA ASP A 25 7.62 -18.88 -1.95
C ASP A 25 7.18 -20.32 -1.69
N GLU A 26 8.08 -21.29 -1.93
CA GLU A 26 7.77 -22.73 -1.79
C GLU A 26 7.88 -23.23 -0.34
N LEU A 27 8.49 -22.42 0.55
CA LEU A 27 8.72 -22.74 1.97
C LEU A 27 7.71 -22.02 2.88
N VAL A 28 7.22 -20.86 2.45
CA VAL A 28 6.19 -20.07 3.13
C VAL A 28 5.07 -19.79 2.13
N ASP A 29 4.01 -20.61 2.14
CA ASP A 29 2.89 -20.52 1.20
C ASP A 29 2.25 -19.12 1.15
N GLU A 30 2.36 -18.34 2.24
CA GLU A 30 1.84 -16.99 2.35
C GLU A 30 2.78 -15.89 1.82
N GLU A 31 4.05 -16.15 1.52
CA GLU A 31 4.95 -15.14 0.93
C GLU A 31 4.76 -15.08 -0.59
N VAL A 32 4.32 -13.91 -1.09
CA VAL A 32 4.10 -13.69 -2.53
C VAL A 32 4.82 -12.44 -2.99
N THR A 33 5.43 -12.51 -4.17
CA THR A 33 5.99 -11.32 -4.83
C THR A 33 5.07 -10.90 -5.96
N LEU A 34 4.64 -9.64 -5.91
CA LEU A 34 3.66 -9.05 -6.82
C LEU A 34 4.27 -7.89 -7.61
N LEU A 35 3.84 -7.74 -8.86
CA LEU A 35 4.06 -6.52 -9.65
C LEU A 35 2.80 -5.66 -9.60
N ILE A 36 2.91 -4.49 -9.00
CA ILE A 36 1.81 -3.53 -8.79
C ILE A 36 2.28 -2.15 -9.24
N ASP A 37 1.56 -1.52 -10.17
CA ASP A 37 1.90 -0.19 -10.71
C ASP A 37 3.39 -0.07 -11.14
N GLY A 38 3.93 -1.13 -11.73
CA GLY A 38 5.33 -1.19 -12.19
C GLY A 38 6.36 -1.46 -11.09
N THR A 39 5.93 -1.71 -9.85
CA THR A 39 6.79 -1.94 -8.69
C THR A 39 6.69 -3.37 -8.22
N LEU A 40 7.83 -4.01 -7.97
CA LEU A 40 7.91 -5.34 -7.34
C LEU A 40 7.83 -5.19 -5.82
N VAL A 41 6.87 -5.89 -5.21
CA VAL A 41 6.65 -5.86 -3.76
C VAL A 41 6.42 -7.28 -3.27
N THR A 42 7.17 -7.68 -2.23
CA THR A 42 6.91 -8.91 -1.48
C THR A 42 5.88 -8.61 -0.40
N CYS A 43 4.79 -9.36 -0.44
CA CYS A 43 3.64 -9.22 0.46
C CYS A 43 3.38 -10.54 1.20
N PHE A 44 2.61 -10.46 2.27
CA PHE A 44 2.03 -11.60 2.96
C PHE A 44 0.58 -11.81 2.49
N ALA A 45 0.30 -12.93 1.85
CA ALA A 45 -1.02 -13.32 1.35
C ALA A 45 -1.94 -13.69 2.51
N SER A 46 -2.60 -12.68 3.10
CA SER A 46 -3.45 -12.83 4.27
C SER A 46 -4.81 -13.47 3.95
N TYR A 47 -5.23 -13.40 2.69
CA TYR A 47 -6.48 -14.01 2.22
C TYR A 47 -6.40 -14.35 0.72
N PHE A 48 -6.73 -15.59 0.35
CA PHE A 48 -6.88 -16.01 -1.04
C PHE A 48 -7.90 -17.16 -1.13
N PRO A 49 -9.12 -16.93 -1.66
CA PRO A 49 -10.18 -17.92 -1.68
C PRO A 49 -10.03 -18.98 -2.79
N TYR A 50 -8.98 -18.84 -3.61
CA TYR A 50 -8.69 -19.70 -4.75
C TYR A 50 -7.17 -19.86 -4.92
N GLU A 51 -6.76 -20.82 -5.74
CA GLU A 51 -5.37 -21.03 -6.11
C GLU A 51 -4.84 -19.85 -6.96
N ILE A 52 -3.78 -19.21 -6.48
CA ILE A 52 -3.05 -18.16 -7.20
C ILE A 52 -1.92 -18.77 -8.04
N LYS A 53 -1.66 -18.20 -9.23
CA LYS A 53 -0.68 -18.75 -10.18
C LYS A 53 0.30 -17.69 -10.66
N VAL A 54 1.58 -18.04 -10.70
CA VAL A 54 2.64 -17.20 -11.25
C VAL A 54 2.32 -16.82 -12.71
N GLY A 55 2.54 -15.55 -13.04
CA GLY A 55 2.23 -14.94 -14.34
C GLY A 55 0.79 -14.46 -14.51
N MET A 56 -0.12 -14.81 -13.60
CA MET A 56 -1.51 -14.36 -13.64
C MET A 56 -1.70 -13.05 -12.88
N THR A 57 -2.71 -12.27 -13.27
CA THR A 57 -3.04 -10.97 -12.66
C THR A 57 -4.39 -11.05 -11.95
N TYR A 58 -4.43 -10.51 -10.73
CA TYR A 58 -5.60 -10.58 -9.86
C TYR A 58 -5.95 -9.20 -9.31
N ALA A 59 -7.22 -9.00 -8.98
CA ALA A 59 -7.65 -7.89 -8.16
C ALA A 59 -7.23 -8.16 -6.71
N VAL A 60 -6.55 -7.20 -6.10
CA VAL A 60 -6.05 -7.33 -4.73
C VAL A 60 -6.30 -6.06 -3.93
N GLU A 61 -6.42 -6.22 -2.61
CA GLU A 61 -6.38 -5.12 -1.66
C GLU A 61 -5.12 -5.24 -0.80
N LEU A 62 -4.45 -4.10 -0.57
CA LEU A 62 -3.23 -4.02 0.21
C LEU A 62 -3.51 -3.37 1.56
N THR A 63 -2.93 -3.94 2.62
CA THR A 63 -3.02 -3.40 3.98
C THR A 63 -1.61 -3.25 4.55
N LEU A 64 -1.31 -2.10 5.12
CA LEU A 64 -0.04 -1.87 5.81
C LEU A 64 -0.14 -2.31 7.27
N TYR A 65 0.84 -3.09 7.71
CA TYR A 65 1.01 -3.40 9.12
C TYR A 65 2.14 -2.53 9.69
N LEU A 66 1.79 -1.67 10.64
CA LEU A 66 2.71 -0.76 11.33
C LEU A 66 3.06 -1.32 12.71
N SER A 67 4.29 -1.10 13.15
CA SER A 67 4.68 -1.40 14.52
C SER A 67 4.04 -0.39 15.50
N GLU A 68 3.96 -0.73 16.79
CA GLU A 68 3.49 0.21 17.83
C GLU A 68 4.37 1.47 17.94
N HIS A 69 5.61 1.38 17.46
CA HIS A 69 6.60 2.46 17.47
C HIS A 69 7.13 2.71 16.07
N TYR A 70 6.21 2.81 15.09
CA TYR A 70 6.58 3.01 13.70
C TYR A 70 7.37 4.31 13.52
N GLU A 71 8.34 4.28 12.60
CA GLU A 71 9.14 5.45 12.28
C GLU A 71 8.54 6.18 11.09
N THR A 72 8.28 7.48 11.26
CA THR A 72 7.83 8.36 10.17
C THR A 72 8.52 9.71 10.29
N GLN A 73 8.85 10.31 9.14
CA GLN A 73 9.41 11.66 9.10
C GLN A 73 9.09 12.36 7.79
N LYS A 74 8.98 13.69 7.87
CA LYS A 74 8.94 14.56 6.68
C LYS A 74 10.28 14.53 5.95
N ILE A 75 10.22 14.57 4.63
CA ILE A 75 11.39 14.66 3.76
C ILE A 75 11.17 15.72 2.67
N SER A 76 12.26 16.24 2.10
CA SER A 76 12.19 17.30 1.09
C SER A 76 12.01 16.79 -0.33
N SER A 77 12.61 15.63 -0.65
CA SER A 77 12.56 15.02 -1.98
C SER A 77 13.06 13.58 -1.94
N THR A 78 12.56 12.75 -2.85
CA THR A 78 13.05 11.38 -3.08
C THR A 78 12.69 10.94 -4.50
N SER A 79 13.52 10.10 -5.10
CA SER A 79 13.20 9.36 -6.33
C SER A 79 12.82 7.90 -6.04
N ILE A 80 12.97 7.45 -4.80
CA ILE A 80 12.64 6.11 -4.34
C ILE A 80 11.20 6.14 -3.84
N LEU A 81 10.40 5.13 -4.21
CA LEU A 81 9.03 4.98 -3.74
C LEU A 81 8.93 3.93 -2.63
N ILE A 82 9.72 2.86 -2.71
CA ILE A 82 9.72 1.75 -1.76
C ILE A 82 11.13 1.15 -1.69
N GLU A 83 11.54 0.75 -0.49
CA GLU A 83 12.80 0.06 -0.22
C GLU A 83 12.54 -1.08 0.77
N ARG A 84 12.89 -2.32 0.40
CA ARG A 84 12.78 -3.49 1.29
C ARG A 84 13.90 -3.43 2.32
N ILE A 85 13.54 -3.64 3.59
CA ILE A 85 14.51 -3.68 4.69
C ILE A 85 15.05 -5.10 4.80
N ASP A 86 16.33 -5.26 4.45
CA ASP A 86 17.02 -6.56 4.43
C ASP A 86 16.22 -7.63 3.67
N ASN A 87 16.33 -8.90 4.08
CA ASN A 87 15.54 -10.01 3.56
C ASN A 87 14.30 -10.28 4.43
N SER A 88 13.63 -9.22 4.91
CA SER A 88 12.46 -9.29 5.79
C SER A 88 11.17 -8.89 5.05
N PHE A 89 10.03 -8.87 5.74
CA PHE A 89 8.78 -8.31 5.20
C PHE A 89 8.67 -6.79 5.34
N ALA A 90 9.61 -6.17 6.06
CA ALA A 90 9.55 -4.76 6.37
C ALA A 90 10.01 -3.89 5.20
N TYR A 91 9.43 -2.69 5.10
CA TYR A 91 9.74 -1.73 4.06
C TYR A 91 9.86 -0.31 4.62
N VAL A 92 10.66 0.51 3.95
CA VAL A 92 10.53 1.96 4.01
C VAL A 92 9.76 2.41 2.77
N LEU A 93 8.61 3.04 3.00
CA LEU A 93 7.76 3.61 1.97
C LEU A 93 7.96 5.11 1.90
N TYR A 94 7.97 5.65 0.69
CA TYR A 94 8.17 7.06 0.41
C TYR A 94 6.99 7.58 -0.40
N GLY A 95 6.36 8.64 0.07
CA GLY A 95 5.13 9.09 -0.55
C GLY A 95 4.51 10.32 0.09
N THR A 96 3.43 10.81 -0.49
CA THR A 96 2.67 11.93 0.07
C THR A 96 1.57 11.39 0.98
N LEU A 97 1.58 11.80 2.24
CA LEU A 97 0.48 11.55 3.17
C LEU A 97 -0.59 12.62 2.98
N ASN A 98 -1.84 12.19 2.79
CA ASN A 98 -3.00 13.07 2.74
C ASN A 98 -4.17 12.41 3.48
N ASN A 99 -4.40 12.87 4.70
CA ASN A 99 -5.35 12.34 5.66
C ASN A 99 -5.17 10.81 5.80
N ASN A 100 -6.13 10.03 5.31
CA ASN A 100 -6.11 8.56 5.41
C ASN A 100 -5.49 7.90 4.19
N THR A 101 -4.87 8.66 3.29
CA THR A 101 -4.28 8.14 2.06
C THR A 101 -2.79 8.37 2.04
N PHE A 102 -2.07 7.39 1.53
CA PHE A 102 -0.64 7.46 1.35
C PHE A 102 -0.29 7.08 -0.09
N ASN A 103 0.16 8.09 -0.85
CA ASN A 103 0.49 7.92 -2.25
C ASN A 103 2.00 7.69 -2.40
N THR A 104 2.39 6.43 -2.58
CA THR A 104 3.77 5.94 -2.67
C THR A 104 4.00 5.28 -4.03
N PHE A 105 4.52 4.03 -4.09
CA PHE A 105 4.56 3.22 -5.30
C PHE A 105 3.16 2.90 -5.85
N THR A 106 2.17 2.91 -4.96
CA THR A 106 0.75 2.90 -5.28
C THR A 106 0.00 3.72 -4.23
N LEU A 107 -1.29 3.92 -4.45
CA LEU A 107 -2.16 4.59 -3.50
C LEU A 107 -2.70 3.59 -2.48
N LEU A 108 -2.42 3.84 -1.20
CA LEU A 108 -2.77 3.00 -0.06
C LEU A 108 -3.64 3.78 0.93
N THR A 109 -4.46 3.05 1.68
CA THR A 109 -5.14 3.61 2.86
C THR A 109 -4.28 3.39 4.09
N VAL A 110 -4.13 4.44 4.90
CA VAL A 110 -3.45 4.41 6.19
C VAL A 110 -4.36 5.00 7.24
N ASP A 111 -4.49 4.32 8.37
CA ASP A 111 -5.30 4.80 9.49
C ASP A 111 -4.41 5.34 10.61
N GLY A 112 -4.90 6.35 11.33
CA GLY A 112 -4.23 6.90 12.53
C GLY A 112 -3.04 7.84 12.29
N ILE A 113 -2.23 7.66 11.25
CA ILE A 113 -0.96 8.41 11.10
C ILE A 113 -1.15 9.93 11.12
N HIS A 114 -2.15 10.45 10.42
CA HIS A 114 -2.44 11.89 10.36
C HIS A 114 -2.99 12.46 11.68
N HIS A 115 -3.48 11.61 12.58
CA HIS A 115 -3.87 11.99 13.95
C HIS A 115 -2.67 12.00 14.89
N ASP A 116 -1.80 11.00 14.79
CA ASP A 116 -0.58 10.89 15.61
C ASP A 116 0.46 11.96 15.22
N HIS A 117 0.55 12.26 13.93
CA HIS A 117 1.49 13.22 13.34
C HIS A 117 0.79 14.21 12.39
N PRO A 118 -0.01 15.16 12.92
CA PRO A 118 -0.73 16.13 12.09
C PRO A 118 0.18 17.03 11.25
N ASP A 119 1.41 17.27 11.70
CA ASP A 119 2.43 18.06 11.00
C ASP A 119 2.98 17.40 9.73
N LEU A 120 2.78 16.08 9.61
CA LEU A 120 3.15 15.29 8.45
C LEU A 120 2.05 15.23 7.38
N ASN A 121 0.84 15.70 7.69
CA ASN A 121 -0.24 15.73 6.71
C ASN A 121 0.11 16.65 5.53
N ASP A 122 -0.45 16.33 4.36
CA ASP A 122 -0.19 17.01 3.08
C ASP A 122 1.31 17.16 2.74
N SER A 123 2.15 16.27 3.27
CA SER A 123 3.61 16.33 3.14
C SER A 123 4.17 15.06 2.53
N LEU A 124 5.32 15.21 1.86
CA LEU A 124 6.15 14.09 1.47
C LEU A 124 6.84 13.52 2.71
N ILE A 125 6.63 12.24 2.96
CA ILE A 125 7.17 11.52 4.13
C ILE A 125 7.90 10.24 3.70
N LYS A 126 8.71 9.72 4.62
CA LYS A 126 9.07 8.30 4.62
C LYS A 126 8.38 7.62 5.82
N LEU A 127 7.94 6.39 5.65
CA LEU A 127 7.20 5.60 6.64
C LEU A 127 7.76 4.17 6.66
N THR A 128 8.19 3.71 7.83
CA THR A 128 8.59 2.32 8.04
C THR A 128 7.37 1.47 8.36
N VAL A 129 7.22 0.35 7.65
CA VAL A 129 6.14 -0.63 7.85
C VAL A 129 6.76 -2.00 8.14
N GLU A 130 6.14 -2.79 9.01
CA GLU A 130 6.63 -4.13 9.35
C GLU A 130 6.32 -5.15 8.24
N ARG A 131 5.18 -4.96 7.57
CA ARG A 131 4.69 -5.88 6.54
C ARG A 131 3.65 -5.20 5.68
N ILE A 132 3.55 -5.67 4.44
CA ILE A 132 2.46 -5.35 3.52
C ILE A 132 1.66 -6.64 3.33
N ASP A 133 0.41 -6.63 3.76
CA ASP A 133 -0.52 -7.74 3.57
C ASP A 133 -1.27 -7.56 2.26
N VAL A 134 -1.60 -8.67 1.62
CA VAL A 134 -2.40 -8.70 0.40
C VAL A 134 -3.56 -9.67 0.54
N ALA A 135 -4.76 -9.18 0.23
CA ALA A 135 -5.96 -9.99 0.08
C ALA A 135 -6.31 -10.12 -1.40
N PHE A 136 -6.41 -11.34 -1.90
CA PHE A 136 -6.89 -11.67 -3.25
C PHE A 136 -8.41 -11.74 -3.25
N LEU A 137 -9.04 -11.02 -4.18
CA LEU A 137 -10.50 -10.86 -4.27
C LEU A 137 -11.15 -11.82 -5.27
#